data_AF-A0A7K1EUC0-F1
#
_entry.id   AF-A0A7K1EUC0-F1
#
_cell.length_a   1.000
_cell.length_b   1.000
_cell.length_c   1.000
_cell.angle_alpha   90.00
_cell.angle_beta   90.00
_cell.angle_gamma   90.00
#
_symmetry.space_group_name_H-M   'P 1'
#
loop_
_entity.id
_entity.type
_entity.pdbx_description
1 polymer ?
#
loop_
_entity_poly.entity_id
_entity_poly.type
_entity_poly.pdbx_seq_one_letter_code
_entity_poly.pdbx_strand_id
1 'polypeptide(L)'
;MSLTPVILPSNQFDHFYRGGNRIGVLRNGPGGPMRPEEWIAATTTRFGEKEMGLSRLPDGEFLRDAIESAPEKWLGKSHIDAFGTSTEILVKLLDPDQRLPVHFHPNKAFARKHLALDHGKTEAWIILDAPENAKVGLGFAHEMKKDVIHSMVQAKDSAALLASLNMIPVKPGDAILVPAGTA
;
A
#
# COMPACT_ATOMS: atom_id res chain seq x y z
N MET A 1 3.32 27.97 -15.70
CA MET A 1 4.41 27.06 -16.12
C MET A 1 3.76 25.82 -16.72
N SER A 2 4.29 25.28 -17.82
CA SER A 2 3.83 23.99 -18.34
C SER A 2 4.32 22.88 -17.42
N LEU A 3 3.41 22.04 -16.93
CA LEU A 3 3.78 20.84 -16.20
C LEU A 3 4.18 19.77 -17.22
N THR A 4 5.41 19.30 -17.14
CA THR A 4 5.89 18.19 -17.98
C THR A 4 5.84 16.91 -17.16
N PRO A 5 5.04 15.90 -17.57
CA PRO A 5 5.03 14.61 -16.90
C PRO A 5 6.41 13.94 -16.93
N VAL A 6 6.81 13.31 -15.83
CA VAL A 6 8.03 12.51 -15.74
C VAL A 6 7.64 11.04 -15.78
N ILE A 7 8.17 10.29 -16.74
CA ILE A 7 7.98 8.84 -16.81
C ILE A 7 8.99 8.19 -15.88
N LEU A 8 8.51 7.52 -14.82
CA LEU A 8 9.37 6.83 -13.87
C LEU A 8 9.68 5.40 -14.33
N PRO A 9 10.92 4.93 -14.14
CA PRO A 9 11.28 3.52 -14.34
C PRO A 9 10.51 2.61 -13.37
N SER A 10 10.42 1.32 -13.71
CA SER A 10 9.83 0.31 -12.83
C SER A 10 10.59 0.23 -11.52
N ASN A 11 9.87 0.32 -10.39
CA ASN A 11 10.45 0.25 -9.04
C ASN A 11 9.94 -0.99 -8.30
N GLN A 12 10.22 -2.15 -8.88
CA GLN A 12 9.83 -3.46 -8.40
C GLN A 12 11.02 -4.15 -7.75
N PHE A 13 10.82 -4.80 -6.60
CA PHE A 13 11.87 -5.46 -5.83
C PHE A 13 11.32 -6.67 -5.07
N ASP A 14 12.23 -7.48 -4.52
CA ASP A 14 11.86 -8.74 -3.86
C ASP A 14 11.21 -8.49 -2.49
N HIS A 15 10.08 -9.15 -2.25
CA HIS A 15 9.33 -9.12 -1.00
C HIS A 15 9.42 -10.48 -0.29
N PHE A 16 8.90 -10.54 0.94
CA PHE A 16 8.89 -11.77 1.74
C PHE A 16 7.78 -12.76 1.38
N TYR A 17 6.91 -12.40 0.42
CA TYR A 17 5.74 -13.19 0.05
C TYR A 17 5.62 -13.33 -1.46
N ARG A 18 4.89 -14.35 -1.90
CA ARG A 18 4.81 -14.72 -3.31
C ARG A 18 4.05 -13.68 -4.14
N GLY A 19 4.61 -13.34 -5.28
CA GLY A 19 4.02 -12.49 -6.31
C GLY A 19 3.78 -13.23 -7.61
N GLY A 20 2.83 -12.72 -8.39
CA GLY A 20 2.59 -13.16 -9.74
C GLY A 20 3.50 -12.47 -10.76
N ASN A 21 3.23 -12.70 -12.04
CA ASN A 21 4.00 -12.10 -13.14
C ASN A 21 3.28 -10.93 -13.83
N ARG A 22 2.06 -10.56 -13.41
CA ARG A 22 1.24 -9.59 -14.13
C ARG A 22 1.85 -8.19 -14.11
N ILE A 23 2.44 -7.77 -12.99
CA ILE A 23 3.12 -6.46 -12.88
C ILE A 23 4.27 -6.37 -13.89
N GLY A 24 5.10 -7.41 -13.97
CA GLY A 24 6.22 -7.45 -14.92
C GLY A 24 5.75 -7.28 -16.36
N VAL A 25 4.69 -7.99 -16.74
CA VAL A 25 4.05 -7.85 -18.07
C VAL A 25 3.49 -6.45 -18.29
N LEU A 26 2.72 -5.92 -17.34
CA LEU A 26 2.09 -4.59 -17.44
C LEU A 26 3.12 -3.47 -17.58
N ARG A 27 4.25 -3.58 -16.88
CA ARG A 27 5.22 -2.51 -16.71
C ARG A 27 6.45 -2.66 -17.61
N ASN A 28 6.50 -3.74 -18.39
CA ASN A 28 7.71 -4.18 -19.08
C ASN A 28 8.90 -4.25 -18.11
N GLY A 29 8.61 -4.72 -16.89
CA GLY A 29 9.51 -4.78 -15.76
C GLY A 29 9.99 -6.21 -15.48
N PRO A 30 10.79 -6.42 -14.42
CA PRO A 30 11.46 -7.69 -14.20
C PRO A 30 10.52 -8.83 -13.81
N GLY A 31 9.39 -8.55 -13.13
CA GLY A 31 8.45 -9.58 -12.68
C GLY A 31 9.08 -10.61 -11.73
N GLY A 32 8.42 -11.74 -11.54
CA GLY A 32 8.97 -12.91 -10.85
C GLY A 32 8.30 -13.26 -9.52
N PRO A 33 8.56 -14.49 -9.02
CA PRO A 33 7.75 -15.14 -7.98
C PRO A 33 7.82 -14.48 -6.60
N MET A 34 8.78 -13.57 -6.38
CA MET A 34 8.95 -12.83 -5.13
C MET A 34 8.73 -11.32 -5.32
N ARG A 35 8.10 -10.90 -6.43
CA ARG A 35 7.86 -9.47 -6.72
C ARG A 35 6.37 -9.11 -6.79
N PRO A 36 5.62 -9.32 -5.69
CA PRO A 36 4.18 -9.05 -5.63
C PRO A 36 3.81 -7.58 -5.66
N GLU A 37 4.76 -6.66 -5.44
CA GLU A 37 4.50 -5.21 -5.40
C GLU A 37 5.48 -4.45 -6.31
N GLU A 38 4.98 -3.41 -6.98
CA GLU A 38 5.77 -2.28 -7.45
C GLU A 38 5.36 -1.03 -6.68
N TRP A 39 6.33 -0.25 -6.21
CA TRP A 39 6.07 1.00 -5.48
C TRP A 39 6.28 2.18 -6.42
N ILE A 40 5.20 2.83 -6.85
CA ILE A 40 5.25 3.87 -7.88
C ILE A 40 5.47 5.23 -7.23
N ALA A 41 6.46 5.99 -7.73
CA ALA A 41 6.80 7.33 -7.26
C ALA A 41 7.00 7.39 -5.73
N ALA A 42 7.51 6.31 -5.14
CA ALA A 42 7.61 6.16 -3.71
C ALA A 42 8.81 6.94 -3.15
N THR A 43 8.55 7.69 -2.08
CA THR A 43 9.53 8.48 -1.33
C THR A 43 9.84 7.87 0.03
N THR A 44 9.27 6.69 0.32
CA THR A 44 9.45 5.93 1.56
C THR A 44 10.11 4.60 1.30
N THR A 45 10.76 4.04 2.32
CA THR A 45 11.42 2.73 2.24
C THR A 45 10.52 1.64 2.81
N ARG A 46 10.79 0.40 2.41
CA ARG A 46 10.37 -0.76 3.17
C ARG A 46 10.91 -0.62 4.59
N PHE A 47 10.07 -0.91 5.58
CA PHE A 47 10.46 -0.79 6.99
C PHE A 47 11.76 -1.57 7.27
N GLY A 48 12.73 -0.88 7.88
CA GLY A 48 14.06 -1.42 8.17
C GLY A 48 15.09 -1.28 7.05
N GLU A 49 14.69 -0.86 5.85
CA GLU A 49 15.58 -0.67 4.71
C GLU A 49 16.01 0.79 4.53
N LYS A 50 17.20 1.00 3.96
CA LYS A 50 17.76 2.34 3.70
C LYS A 50 17.31 2.94 2.37
N GLU A 51 17.14 2.10 1.35
CA GLU A 51 16.87 2.53 -0.02
C GLU A 51 15.73 1.75 -0.68
N MET A 52 15.57 0.46 -0.34
CA MET A 52 14.57 -0.40 -0.96
C MET A 52 13.17 0.19 -0.76
N GLY A 53 12.47 0.43 -1.87
CA GLY A 53 11.18 1.13 -1.90
C GLY A 53 11.25 2.49 -2.57
N LEU A 54 12.38 3.21 -2.49
CA LEU A 54 12.52 4.53 -3.10
C LEU A 54 12.54 4.47 -4.63
N SER A 55 11.69 5.26 -5.27
CA SER A 55 11.71 5.44 -6.71
C SER A 55 12.84 6.37 -7.14
N ARG A 56 13.38 6.12 -8.34
CA ARG A 56 14.38 6.97 -8.99
C ARG A 56 13.77 7.72 -10.17
N LEU A 57 14.26 8.92 -10.41
CA LEU A 57 14.05 9.67 -11.64
C LEU A 57 14.83 9.04 -12.81
N PRO A 58 14.55 9.40 -14.07
CA PRO A 58 15.25 8.86 -15.24
C PRO A 58 16.78 9.05 -15.24
N ASP A 59 17.27 10.07 -14.55
CA ASP A 59 18.71 10.35 -14.36
C ASP A 59 19.34 9.55 -13.21
N GLY A 60 18.55 8.77 -12.48
CA GLY A 60 18.99 7.94 -11.37
C GLY A 60 18.91 8.60 -9.99
N GLU A 61 18.60 9.89 -9.89
CA GLU A 61 18.38 10.57 -8.61
C GLU A 61 17.16 9.95 -7.88
N PHE A 62 17.20 9.84 -6.55
CA PHE A 62 16.00 9.44 -5.82
C PHE A 62 14.94 10.53 -5.87
N LEU A 63 13.69 10.15 -6.15
CA LEU A 63 12.57 11.10 -6.17
C LEU A 63 12.41 11.82 -4.83
N ARG A 64 12.66 11.13 -3.71
CA ARG A 64 12.67 11.75 -2.37
C ARG A 64 13.64 12.93 -2.31
N ASP A 65 14.88 12.73 -2.74
CA ASP A 65 15.94 13.74 -2.64
C ASP A 65 15.66 14.93 -3.59
N ALA A 66 15.10 14.64 -4.77
CA ALA A 66 14.63 15.67 -5.71
C ALA A 66 13.46 16.50 -5.14
N ILE A 67 12.56 15.88 -4.36
CA ILE A 67 11.47 16.57 -3.66
C ILE A 67 12.03 17.42 -2.52
N GLU A 68 12.94 16.87 -1.70
CA GLU A 68 13.52 17.59 -0.57
C GLU A 68 14.35 18.81 -1.00
N SER A 69 15.05 18.72 -2.14
CA SER A 69 15.85 19.83 -2.68
C SER A 69 15.01 20.95 -3.32
N ALA A 70 13.79 20.66 -3.77
CA ALA A 70 12.91 21.62 -4.43
C ALA A 70 11.41 21.38 -4.16
N PRO A 71 10.95 21.39 -2.88
CA PRO A 71 9.63 20.85 -2.54
C PRO A 71 8.47 21.62 -3.17
N GLU A 72 8.58 22.94 -3.32
CA GLU A 72 7.50 23.75 -3.90
C GLU A 72 7.28 23.44 -5.39
N LYS A 73 8.34 23.04 -6.10
CA LYS A 73 8.26 22.61 -7.50
C LYS A 73 7.47 21.31 -7.65
N TRP A 74 7.58 20.40 -6.69
CA TRP A 74 6.97 19.07 -6.76
C TRP A 74 5.60 18.98 -6.09
N LEU A 75 5.46 19.58 -4.91
CA LEU A 75 4.29 19.46 -4.05
C LEU A 75 3.42 20.71 -4.05
N GLY A 76 3.99 21.87 -4.40
CA GLY A 76 3.33 23.16 -4.33
C GLY A 76 3.25 23.73 -2.90
N LYS A 77 3.15 25.06 -2.81
CA LYS A 77 3.19 25.77 -1.52
C LYS A 77 2.10 25.34 -0.54
N SER A 78 0.85 25.19 -1.00
CA SER A 78 -0.27 24.82 -0.12
C SER A 78 -0.09 23.43 0.51
N HIS A 79 0.54 22.49 -0.21
CA HIS A 79 0.84 21.17 0.33
C HIS A 79 1.93 21.25 1.39
N ILE A 80 2.99 22.02 1.14
CA ILE A 80 4.09 22.20 2.09
C ILE A 80 3.60 22.84 3.39
N ASP A 81 2.77 23.87 3.28
CA ASP A 81 2.22 24.55 4.45
C ASP A 81 1.37 23.59 5.32
N ALA A 82 0.79 22.54 4.73
CA ALA A 82 -0.06 21.56 5.43
C ALA A 82 0.70 20.30 5.90
N PHE A 83 1.66 19.79 5.11
CA PHE A 83 2.25 18.46 5.27
C PHE A 83 3.79 18.45 5.18
N GLY A 84 4.43 19.60 4.99
CA GLY A 84 5.86 19.70 4.74
C GLY A 84 6.27 18.98 3.45
N THR A 85 7.34 18.20 3.50
CA THR A 85 7.88 17.47 2.34
C THR A 85 7.30 16.06 2.18
N SER A 86 6.40 15.63 3.08
CA SER A 86 5.71 14.35 2.94
C SER A 86 4.84 14.36 1.68
N THR A 87 4.82 13.27 0.92
CA THR A 87 3.90 13.13 -0.23
C THR A 87 2.47 12.79 0.18
N GLU A 88 2.25 12.40 1.44
CA GLU A 88 0.97 11.93 2.01
C GLU A 88 0.32 10.72 1.31
N ILE A 89 0.97 10.17 0.27
CA ILE A 89 0.51 9.01 -0.47
C ILE A 89 1.67 8.06 -0.79
N LEU A 90 1.34 6.78 -0.85
CA LEU A 90 2.16 5.72 -1.42
C LEU A 90 1.30 4.94 -2.40
N VAL A 91 1.68 4.94 -3.68
CA VAL A 91 0.98 4.23 -4.74
C VAL A 91 1.68 2.91 -5.00
N LYS A 92 0.92 1.84 -5.12
CA LYS A 92 1.44 0.50 -5.39
C LYS A 92 0.62 -0.23 -6.44
N LEU A 93 1.29 -1.02 -7.25
CA LEU A 93 0.66 -2.15 -7.94
C LEU A 93 0.86 -3.39 -7.09
N LEU A 94 -0.19 -4.19 -6.92
CA LEU A 94 -0.14 -5.45 -6.18
C LEU A 94 -0.64 -6.61 -7.07
N ASP A 95 0.15 -7.67 -7.14
CA ASP A 95 -0.19 -8.96 -7.77
C ASP A 95 0.23 -10.09 -6.83
N PRO A 96 -0.48 -10.28 -5.71
CA PRO A 96 -0.13 -11.32 -4.75
C PRO A 96 -0.52 -12.70 -5.30
N ASP A 97 0.45 -13.61 -5.44
CA ASP A 97 0.23 -15.02 -5.82
C ASP A 97 -0.08 -15.92 -4.61
N GLN A 98 -0.49 -15.28 -3.52
CA GLN A 98 -0.95 -15.92 -2.30
C GLN A 98 -1.89 -14.98 -1.55
N ARG A 99 -2.75 -15.55 -0.71
CA ARG A 99 -3.59 -14.73 0.16
C ARG A 99 -2.73 -13.99 1.19
N LEU A 100 -2.99 -12.70 1.34
CA LEU A 100 -2.36 -11.86 2.36
C LEU A 100 -2.99 -12.13 3.74
N PRO A 101 -2.22 -11.96 4.83
CA PRO A 101 -2.75 -12.12 6.17
C PRO A 101 -3.85 -11.08 6.44
N VAL A 102 -4.82 -11.46 7.27
CA VAL A 102 -5.76 -10.49 7.86
C VAL A 102 -4.92 -9.52 8.70
N HIS A 103 -5.04 -8.23 8.41
CA HIS A 103 -4.29 -7.18 9.08
C HIS A 103 -5.15 -5.95 9.31
N PHE A 104 -4.68 -5.08 10.18
CA PHE A 104 -5.37 -3.87 10.59
C PHE A 104 -4.44 -2.68 10.48
N HIS A 105 -4.96 -1.58 9.95
CA HIS A 105 -4.21 -0.34 9.80
C HIS A 105 -4.63 0.69 10.85
N PRO A 106 -3.67 1.31 11.57
CA PRO A 106 -3.99 2.23 12.64
C PRO A 106 -4.61 3.51 12.08
N ASN A 107 -5.54 4.10 12.84
CA ASN A 107 -6.00 5.46 12.61
C ASN A 107 -4.94 6.49 13.06
N LYS A 108 -5.15 7.76 12.72
CA LYS A 108 -4.23 8.86 13.04
C LYS A 108 -3.95 8.99 14.54
N ALA A 109 -4.96 8.85 15.39
CA ALA A 109 -4.82 8.99 16.84
C ALA A 109 -3.92 7.89 17.42
N PHE A 110 -4.12 6.63 17.00
CA PHE A 110 -3.27 5.53 17.41
C PHE A 110 -1.83 5.69 16.90
N ALA A 111 -1.67 6.03 15.62
CA ALA A 111 -0.36 6.19 14.99
C ALA A 111 0.47 7.29 15.67
N ARG A 112 -0.14 8.44 16.01
CA ARG A 112 0.52 9.51 16.75
C ARG A 112 0.96 9.07 18.14
N LYS A 113 0.07 8.41 18.88
CA LYS A 113 0.31 8.01 20.26
C LYS A 113 1.37 6.91 20.38
N HIS A 114 1.43 5.99 19.42
CA HIS A 114 2.19 4.75 19.56
C HIS A 114 3.32 4.57 18.55
N LEU A 115 3.29 5.25 17.40
CA LEU A 115 4.25 5.05 16.31
C LEU A 115 5.03 6.31 15.94
N ALA A 116 4.76 7.44 16.61
CA ALA A 116 5.31 8.76 16.27
C ALA A 116 5.07 9.14 14.80
N LEU A 117 3.91 8.75 14.25
CA LEU A 117 3.50 9.06 12.89
C LEU A 117 2.31 10.00 12.90
N ASP A 118 2.36 11.01 12.03
CA ASP A 118 1.30 12.01 11.90
C ASP A 118 0.12 11.58 11.03
N HIS A 119 0.15 10.36 10.50
CA HIS A 119 -0.85 9.81 9.59
C HIS A 119 -1.27 8.42 10.06
N GLY A 120 -2.54 8.09 9.81
CA GLY A 120 -2.98 6.69 9.82
C GLY A 120 -2.69 6.05 8.46
N LYS A 121 -3.26 4.88 8.20
CA LYS A 121 -3.17 4.28 6.87
C LYS A 121 -4.56 3.91 6.33
N THR A 122 -5.15 4.87 5.62
CA THR A 122 -6.31 4.64 4.76
C THR A 122 -5.78 4.21 3.41
N GLU A 123 -6.42 3.22 2.78
CA GLU A 123 -6.07 2.76 1.45
C GLU A 123 -7.26 2.91 0.51
N ALA A 124 -6.97 2.99 -0.79
CA ALA A 124 -7.95 2.84 -1.84
C ALA A 124 -7.44 1.75 -2.79
N TRP A 125 -8.24 0.71 -3.00
CA TRP A 125 -7.92 -0.37 -3.93
C TRP A 125 -8.69 -0.16 -5.22
N ILE A 126 -7.98 -0.18 -6.34
CA ILE A 126 -8.57 -0.18 -7.68
C ILE A 126 -8.28 -1.55 -8.28
N ILE A 127 -9.33 -2.30 -8.59
CA ILE A 127 -9.19 -3.68 -9.07
C ILE A 127 -8.89 -3.63 -10.57
N LEU A 128 -7.63 -3.88 -10.92
CA LEU A 128 -7.20 -3.88 -12.34
C LEU A 128 -7.52 -5.20 -13.04
N ASP A 129 -7.36 -6.32 -12.33
CA ASP A 129 -7.65 -7.67 -12.79
C ASP A 129 -8.08 -8.53 -11.58
N ALA A 130 -8.94 -9.52 -11.81
CA ALA A 130 -9.40 -10.43 -10.78
C ALA A 130 -9.95 -11.73 -11.40
N PRO A 131 -9.71 -12.91 -10.79
CA PRO A 131 -10.35 -14.14 -11.22
C PRO A 131 -11.86 -14.09 -11.03
N GLU A 132 -12.58 -14.99 -11.70
CA GLU A 132 -14.03 -15.13 -11.51
C GLU A 132 -14.36 -15.40 -10.03
N ASN A 133 -15.43 -14.77 -9.54
CA ASN A 133 -15.87 -14.86 -8.14
C ASN A 133 -14.86 -14.36 -7.10
N ALA A 134 -13.89 -13.53 -7.49
CA ALA A 134 -12.97 -12.89 -6.56
C ALA A 134 -13.70 -12.10 -5.47
N LYS A 135 -13.13 -12.12 -4.26
CA LYS A 135 -13.64 -11.38 -3.11
C LYS A 135 -12.49 -10.79 -2.32
N VAL A 136 -12.75 -9.68 -1.64
CA VAL A 136 -11.88 -9.12 -0.61
C VAL A 136 -12.59 -9.12 0.73
N GLY A 137 -11.85 -9.26 1.82
CA GLY A 137 -12.37 -9.09 3.17
C GLY A 137 -12.16 -7.65 3.64
N LEU A 138 -13.22 -6.98 4.09
CA LEU A 138 -13.13 -5.62 4.61
C LEU A 138 -14.05 -5.42 5.81
N GLY A 139 -13.44 -5.23 6.99
CA GLY A 139 -14.13 -5.16 8.27
C GLY A 139 -14.70 -6.52 8.70
N PHE A 140 -15.21 -6.59 9.92
CA PHE A 140 -15.88 -7.76 10.45
C PHE A 140 -17.32 -7.86 9.93
N ALA A 141 -17.78 -9.09 9.67
CA ALA A 141 -19.16 -9.37 9.27
C ALA A 141 -20.17 -9.06 10.37
N HIS A 142 -19.72 -9.09 11.63
CA HIS A 142 -20.50 -8.83 12.83
C HIS A 142 -19.66 -8.06 13.86
N GLU A 143 -20.30 -7.50 14.89
CA GLU A 143 -19.57 -6.88 15.99
C GLU A 143 -18.69 -7.92 16.71
N MET A 144 -17.39 -7.64 16.82
CA MET A 144 -16.42 -8.52 17.43
C MET A 144 -15.87 -7.95 18.72
N LYS A 145 -15.81 -8.78 19.76
CA LYS A 145 -15.12 -8.42 21.00
C LYS A 145 -13.61 -8.64 20.87
N LYS A 146 -12.84 -7.73 21.47
CA LYS A 146 -11.37 -7.74 21.38
C LYS A 146 -10.74 -9.01 21.95
N ASP A 147 -11.28 -9.54 23.03
CA ASP A 147 -10.83 -10.79 23.67
C ASP A 147 -11.02 -12.00 22.74
N VAL A 148 -12.16 -12.07 22.04
CA VAL A 148 -12.43 -13.11 21.04
C VAL A 148 -11.40 -13.06 19.90
N ILE A 149 -11.16 -11.87 19.33
CA ILE A 149 -10.14 -11.68 18.28
C ILE A 149 -8.75 -12.08 18.82
N HIS A 150 -8.43 -11.66 20.04
CA HIS A 150 -7.15 -12.00 20.68
C HIS A 150 -6.97 -13.51 20.82
N SER A 151 -7.99 -14.24 21.27
CA SER A 151 -7.97 -15.71 21.37
C SER A 151 -7.75 -16.37 19.99
N MET A 152 -8.42 -15.89 18.93
CA MET A 152 -8.21 -16.40 17.56
C MET A 152 -6.76 -16.19 17.10
N VAL A 153 -6.18 -15.01 17.36
CA VAL A 153 -4.79 -14.69 17.03
C VAL A 153 -3.81 -15.57 17.82
N GLN A 154 -4.01 -15.75 19.13
CA GLN A 154 -3.17 -16.62 19.98
C GLN A 154 -3.21 -18.07 19.51
N ALA A 155 -4.40 -18.56 19.11
CA ALA A 155 -4.58 -19.89 18.56
C ALA A 155 -4.05 -20.04 17.11
N LYS A 156 -3.64 -18.94 16.45
CA LYS A 156 -3.27 -18.88 15.03
C LYS A 156 -4.39 -19.41 14.11
N ASP A 157 -5.64 -19.22 14.52
CA ASP A 157 -6.81 -19.72 13.80
C ASP A 157 -7.14 -18.82 12.60
N SER A 158 -6.45 -19.09 11.50
CA SER A 158 -6.65 -18.36 10.24
C SER A 158 -8.04 -18.58 9.65
N ALA A 159 -8.66 -19.74 9.90
CA ALA A 159 -9.98 -20.04 9.35
C ALA A 159 -11.05 -19.20 10.05
N ALA A 160 -10.99 -19.11 11.38
CA ALA A 160 -11.88 -18.24 12.15
C ALA A 160 -11.69 -16.76 11.82
N LEU A 161 -10.45 -16.30 11.66
CA LEU A 161 -10.16 -14.92 11.26
C LEU A 161 -10.68 -14.58 9.86
N LEU A 162 -10.66 -15.52 8.91
CA LEU A 162 -11.23 -15.29 7.57
C LEU A 162 -12.76 -15.34 7.60
N ALA A 163 -13.34 -16.26 8.36
CA ALA A 163 -14.78 -16.41 8.50
C ALA A 163 -15.43 -15.22 9.22
N SER A 164 -14.67 -14.45 10.02
CA SER A 164 -15.17 -13.26 10.70
C SER A 164 -15.23 -12.02 9.82
N LEU A 165 -14.62 -12.04 8.62
CA LEU A 165 -14.59 -10.87 7.73
C LEU A 165 -15.88 -10.73 6.91
N ASN A 166 -16.27 -9.49 6.67
CA ASN A 166 -17.26 -9.17 5.66
C ASN A 166 -16.62 -9.33 4.26
N MET A 167 -17.10 -10.31 3.49
CA MET A 167 -16.55 -10.66 2.19
C MET A 167 -17.31 -9.94 1.06
N ILE A 168 -16.60 -9.07 0.35
CA ILE A 168 -17.15 -8.24 -0.73
C ILE A 168 -16.70 -8.83 -2.08
N PRO A 169 -17.63 -9.23 -2.97
CA PRO A 169 -17.29 -9.62 -4.35
C PRO A 169 -16.69 -8.44 -5.11
N VAL A 170 -15.70 -8.72 -5.95
CA VAL A 170 -15.02 -7.70 -6.77
C VAL A 170 -14.81 -8.18 -8.19
N LYS A 171 -14.75 -7.23 -9.12
CA LYS A 171 -14.39 -7.45 -10.53
C LYS A 171 -13.50 -6.30 -11.04
N PRO A 172 -12.83 -6.48 -12.19
CA PRO A 172 -12.04 -5.41 -12.80
C PRO A 172 -12.86 -4.12 -12.98
N GLY A 173 -12.27 -2.99 -12.62
CA GLY A 173 -12.89 -1.66 -12.62
C GLY A 173 -13.54 -1.24 -11.31
N ASP A 174 -13.74 -2.15 -10.36
CA ASP A 174 -14.24 -1.78 -9.03
C ASP A 174 -13.19 -0.97 -8.24
N ALA A 175 -13.68 -0.10 -7.36
CA ALA A 175 -12.84 0.65 -6.42
C ALA A 175 -13.39 0.53 -5.00
N ILE A 176 -12.50 0.28 -4.04
CA ILE A 176 -12.84 0.08 -2.62
C ILE A 176 -12.01 1.03 -1.77
N LEU A 177 -12.69 1.83 -0.95
CA LEU A 177 -12.05 2.59 0.12
C LEU A 177 -11.90 1.69 1.35
N VAL A 178 -10.71 1.69 1.94
CA VAL A 178 -10.40 0.99 3.19
C VAL A 178 -9.97 2.03 4.21
N PRO A 179 -10.92 2.55 5.01
CA PRO A 179 -10.61 3.56 6.02
C PRO A 179 -9.60 3.05 7.06
N ALA A 180 -8.67 3.90 7.47
CA ALA A 180 -7.80 3.61 8.60
C ALA A 180 -8.62 3.32 9.86
N GLY A 181 -8.28 2.27 10.58
CA GLY A 181 -9.01 1.86 11.77
C GLY A 181 -10.29 1.06 11.50
N THR A 182 -10.54 0.62 10.26
CA THR A 182 -11.66 -0.26 9.94
C THR A 182 -11.49 -1.60 10.65
N ALA A 183 -12.36 -1.86 11.62
CA ALA A 183 -12.52 -3.13 12.30
C ALA A 183 -13.79 -3.79 11.77
#